data_AF-A0A8T4S7X7-F1
#
_entry.id   AF-A0A8T4S7X7-F1
#
_cell.length_a   1.000
_cell.length_b   1.000
_cell.length_c   1.000
_cell.angle_alpha   90.00
_cell.angle_beta   90.00
_cell.angle_gamma   90.00
#
_symmetry.space_group_name_H-M   'P 1'
#
loop_
_entity.id
_entity.type
_entity.pdbx_description
1 polymer ?
#
loop_
_entity_poly.entity_id
_entity_poly.type
_entity_poly.pdbx_seq_one_letter_code
_entity_poly.pdbx_strand_id
1 'polypeptide(L)'
;MFRKAKVFFTTLRKSLNPRYFTELSEKNIDSALIYFSILIAFSFALAGLFLVPEMFFIKSDIDDGLMGVKKFFIDSDFETVKPVSIPSARPFITLDTTGNETFDTETLLITNTHIQYNLGSRNGTVALKEYDFTSDRKLTSRMVLGVIVFLLPSVFWFYYIAYFIKYVIIIAITSLVGFAFARLMRNAIELKESIVIAIYTATAMVILEISTIAFFLNHFLLIYSPFLGINFSLVALTIYLALYVTGVRLAGNRSLK
;
A
#
# COMPACT_ATOMS: atom_id res chain seq x y z
N MET A 1 18.07 -9.69 16.77
CA MET A 1 16.80 -9.01 16.41
C MET A 1 16.30 -8.07 17.53
N PHE A 2 16.18 -8.53 18.78
CA PHE A 2 15.63 -7.76 19.91
C PHE A 2 16.26 -6.39 20.18
N ARG A 3 17.59 -6.24 20.02
CA ARG A 3 18.27 -4.94 20.23
C ARG A 3 17.78 -3.87 19.24
N LYS A 4 17.58 -4.22 17.95
CA LYS A 4 17.11 -3.28 16.93
C LYS A 4 15.66 -2.85 17.20
N ALA A 5 14.80 -3.79 17.60
CA ALA A 5 13.42 -3.47 18.00
C ALA A 5 13.38 -2.53 19.22
N LYS A 6 14.19 -2.80 20.26
CA LYS A 6 14.29 -1.92 21.44
C LYS A 6 14.70 -0.49 21.05
N VAL A 7 15.68 -0.34 20.16
CA VAL A 7 16.13 0.97 19.65
C VAL A 7 15.01 1.66 18.88
N PHE A 8 14.31 0.95 18.00
CA PHE A 8 13.17 1.49 17.25
C PHE A 8 12.08 2.02 18.19
N PHE A 9 11.57 1.21 19.12
CA PHE A 9 10.51 1.64 20.03
C PHE A 9 10.94 2.77 20.98
N THR A 10 12.21 2.77 21.40
CA THR A 10 12.76 3.90 22.18
C THR A 10 12.76 5.19 21.36
N THR A 11 13.17 5.10 20.09
CA THR A 11 13.21 6.25 19.17
C THR A 11 11.81 6.74 18.82
N LEU A 12 10.88 5.81 18.58
CA LEU A 12 9.46 6.08 18.39
C LEU A 12 8.91 6.90 19.56
N ARG A 13 9.11 6.42 20.80
CA ARG A 13 8.66 7.15 22.00
C ARG A 13 9.29 8.54 22.12
N LYS A 14 10.60 8.67 21.84
CA LYS A 14 11.28 9.96 21.86
C LYS A 14 10.73 10.93 20.81
N SER A 15 10.44 10.44 19.61
CA SER A 15 9.95 11.26 18.50
C SER A 15 8.56 11.86 18.72
N LEU A 16 7.77 11.29 19.64
CA LEU A 16 6.46 11.82 20.03
C LEU A 16 6.52 12.89 21.13
N ASN A 17 7.71 13.16 21.68
CA ASN A 17 7.89 14.13 22.75
C ASN A 17 8.93 15.20 22.35
N PRO A 18 8.51 16.46 22.15
CA PRO A 18 9.38 17.52 21.67
C PRO A 18 10.65 17.76 22.48
N ARG A 19 10.66 17.41 23.77
CA ARG A 19 11.83 17.57 24.65
C ARG A 19 13.05 16.77 24.17
N TYR A 20 12.85 15.69 23.42
CA TYR A 20 13.96 14.88 22.89
C TYR A 20 14.43 15.33 21.50
N PHE A 21 13.81 16.34 20.87
CA PHE A 21 14.24 16.77 19.53
C PHE A 21 15.64 17.35 19.49
N THR A 22 16.12 17.92 20.60
CA THR A 22 17.51 18.37 20.74
C THR A 22 18.52 17.21 20.70
N GLU A 23 18.16 16.02 21.18
CA GLU A 23 19.00 14.81 21.09
C GLU A 23 18.84 14.14 19.71
N LEU A 24 17.62 14.14 19.17
CA LEU A 24 17.32 13.52 17.89
C LEU A 24 17.92 14.30 16.71
N SER A 25 18.01 15.63 16.79
CA SER A 25 18.60 16.47 15.72
C SER A 25 20.09 16.22 15.50
N GLU A 26 20.81 15.69 16.49
CA GLU A 26 22.23 15.34 16.38
C GLU A 26 22.47 14.06 15.58
N LYS A 27 21.41 13.28 15.30
CA LYS A 27 21.54 12.03 14.55
C LYS A 27 21.90 12.30 13.08
N ASN A 28 22.53 11.31 12.46
CA ASN A 28 22.79 11.35 11.03
C ASN A 28 21.50 11.18 10.23
N ILE A 29 21.41 11.85 9.08
CA ILE A 29 20.26 11.78 8.17
C ILE A 29 19.98 10.33 7.78
N ASP A 30 21.01 9.54 7.49
CA ASP A 30 20.84 8.12 7.12
C ASP A 30 20.13 7.31 8.21
N SER A 31 20.47 7.57 9.48
CA SER A 31 19.81 6.91 10.61
C SER A 31 18.35 7.35 10.76
N ALA A 32 18.05 8.62 10.47
CA ALA A 32 16.69 9.14 10.47
C ALA A 32 15.87 8.56 9.29
N LEU A 33 16.44 8.44 8.10
CA LEU A 33 15.81 7.82 6.93
C LEU A 33 15.55 6.32 7.14
N ILE A 34 16.50 5.58 7.72
CA ILE A 34 16.29 4.17 8.07
C ILE A 34 15.16 4.04 9.10
N TYR A 35 15.15 4.88 10.14
CA TYR A 35 14.07 4.93 11.11
C TYR A 35 12.72 5.19 10.43
N PHE A 36 12.67 6.16 9.52
CA PHE A 36 11.48 6.55 8.80
C PHE A 36 10.91 5.45 7.91
N SER A 37 11.76 4.74 7.17
CA SER A 37 11.35 3.57 6.38
C SER A 37 10.76 2.47 7.26
N ILE A 38 11.41 2.17 8.41
CA ILE A 38 10.90 1.18 9.37
C ILE A 38 9.58 1.64 9.99
N LEU A 39 9.43 2.94 10.27
CA LEU A 39 8.21 3.52 10.82
C LEU A 39 7.03 3.37 9.86
N ILE A 40 7.20 3.64 8.57
CA ILE A 40 6.14 3.45 7.58
C ILE A 40 5.78 1.96 7.50
N ALA A 41 6.77 1.07 7.38
CA ALA A 41 6.53 -0.37 7.32
C ALA A 41 5.79 -0.86 8.58
N PHE A 42 6.20 -0.38 9.76
CA PHE A 42 5.53 -0.67 11.03
C PHE A 42 4.08 -0.18 11.05
N SER A 43 3.82 1.02 10.52
CA SER A 43 2.48 1.60 10.46
C SER A 43 1.57 0.82 9.51
N PHE A 44 2.08 0.34 8.38
CA PHE A 44 1.35 -0.56 7.48
C PHE A 44 1.09 -1.93 8.10
N ALA A 45 2.06 -2.49 8.84
CA ALA A 45 1.85 -3.73 9.57
C ALA A 45 0.75 -3.55 10.64
N LEU A 46 0.72 -2.41 11.33
CA LEU A 46 -0.32 -2.07 12.29
C LEU A 46 -1.69 -1.90 11.62
N ALA A 47 -1.76 -1.19 10.50
CA ALA A 47 -2.99 -1.07 9.71
C ALA A 47 -3.48 -2.42 9.20
N GLY A 48 -2.57 -3.28 8.70
CA GLY A 48 -2.90 -4.64 8.28
C GLY A 48 -3.46 -5.49 9.43
N LEU A 49 -2.89 -5.37 10.64
CA LEU A 49 -3.41 -6.03 11.83
C LEU A 49 -4.84 -5.56 12.17
N PHE A 50 -5.11 -4.26 12.04
CA PHE A 50 -6.45 -3.69 12.27
C PHE A 50 -7.46 -3.98 11.16
N LEU A 51 -7.01 -4.32 9.95
CA LEU A 51 -7.88 -4.76 8.85
C LEU A 51 -8.31 -6.23 8.98
N VAL A 52 -7.67 -7.04 9.83
CA VAL A 52 -8.04 -8.45 10.00
C VAL A 52 -9.50 -8.65 10.43
N PRO A 53 -10.02 -7.92 11.44
CA PRO A 53 -11.45 -7.94 11.76
C PRO A 53 -12.35 -7.61 10.58
N GLU A 54 -11.99 -6.62 9.77
CA GLU A 54 -12.79 -6.19 8.62
C GLU A 54 -12.84 -7.24 7.51
N MET A 55 -11.77 -8.03 7.32
CA MET A 55 -11.78 -9.13 6.36
C MET A 55 -12.86 -10.18 6.65
N PHE A 56 -13.32 -10.32 7.90
CA PHE A 56 -14.45 -11.20 8.21
C PHE A 56 -15.79 -10.66 7.70
N PHE A 57 -15.96 -9.34 7.65
CA PHE A 57 -17.17 -8.69 7.14
C PHE A 57 -17.19 -8.66 5.61
N ILE A 58 -16.04 -8.47 4.97
CA ILE A 58 -15.90 -8.49 3.49
C ILE A 58 -16.48 -9.78 2.88
N LYS A 59 -16.37 -10.92 3.58
CA LYS A 59 -16.96 -12.17 3.11
C LYS A 59 -18.49 -12.07 2.96
N SER A 60 -19.18 -11.45 3.91
CA SER A 60 -20.64 -11.24 3.83
C SER A 60 -20.98 -10.33 2.66
N ASP A 61 -20.23 -9.23 2.50
CA ASP A 61 -20.46 -8.27 1.41
C ASP A 61 -20.23 -8.89 0.03
N ILE A 62 -19.23 -9.77 -0.10
CA ILE A 62 -18.98 -10.54 -1.33
C ILE A 62 -20.15 -11.49 -1.58
N ASP A 63 -20.57 -12.25 -0.57
CA ASP A 63 -21.67 -13.20 -0.71
C ASP A 63 -22.96 -12.47 -1.11
N ASP A 64 -23.25 -11.31 -0.49
CA ASP A 64 -24.41 -10.46 -0.80
C ASP A 64 -24.32 -9.82 -2.19
N GLY A 65 -23.14 -9.32 -2.57
CA GLY A 65 -22.89 -8.77 -3.91
C GLY A 65 -23.02 -9.83 -5.01
N LEU A 66 -22.55 -11.05 -4.74
CA LEU A 66 -22.71 -12.19 -5.65
C LEU A 66 -24.17 -12.63 -5.78
N MET A 67 -25.05 -12.39 -4.80
CA MET A 67 -26.49 -12.64 -4.95
C MET A 67 -27.13 -11.79 -6.04
N GLY A 68 -26.59 -10.60 -6.31
CA GLY A 68 -27.03 -9.73 -7.40
C GLY A 68 -26.65 -10.24 -8.79
N VAL A 69 -25.66 -11.15 -8.87
CA VAL A 69 -25.13 -11.66 -10.14
C VAL A 69 -25.78 -13.02 -10.44
N LYS A 70 -26.90 -13.01 -11.17
CA LYS A 70 -27.62 -14.25 -11.54
C LYS A 70 -26.84 -15.07 -12.57
N LYS A 71 -26.32 -14.42 -13.61
CA LYS A 71 -25.59 -15.02 -14.73
C LYS A 71 -24.52 -14.01 -15.18
N PHE A 72 -23.28 -14.46 -15.30
CA PHE A 72 -22.20 -13.67 -15.88
C PHE A 72 -21.92 -14.24 -17.26
N PHE A 73 -22.26 -13.46 -18.28
CA PHE A 73 -22.03 -13.81 -19.67
C PHE A 73 -20.69 -13.19 -20.10
N ILE A 74 -19.72 -14.04 -20.42
CA ILE A 74 -18.55 -13.61 -21.20
C ILE A 74 -18.93 -13.83 -22.66
N ASP A 75 -19.52 -12.82 -23.28
CA ASP A 75 -19.76 -12.82 -24.71
C ASP A 75 -18.46 -12.39 -25.40
N SER A 76 -17.63 -13.37 -25.74
CA SER A 76 -16.40 -13.16 -26.48
C SER A 76 -16.60 -13.73 -27.88
N ASP A 77 -17.15 -12.92 -28.78
CA ASP A 77 -17.13 -13.15 -30.23
C ASP A 77 -15.67 -13.04 -30.72
N PHE A 78 -14.90 -14.09 -30.45
CA PHE A 78 -13.53 -14.21 -30.91
C PHE A 78 -13.50 -15.28 -32.00
N GLU A 79 -13.12 -14.89 -33.21
CA GLU A 79 -12.94 -15.80 -34.34
C GLU A 79 -11.49 -15.71 -34.82
N THR A 80 -10.79 -16.82 -34.72
CA THR A 80 -9.45 -16.99 -35.27
C THR A 80 -9.54 -17.69 -36.63
N VAL A 81 -8.84 -17.13 -37.62
CA VAL A 81 -8.68 -17.80 -38.93
C VAL A 81 -7.69 -18.96 -38.82
N LYS A 82 -6.74 -18.87 -37.88
CA LYS A 82 -5.74 -19.89 -37.55
C LYS A 82 -5.41 -19.83 -36.06
N PRO A 83 -5.02 -20.95 -35.42
CA PRO A 83 -4.61 -20.97 -34.03
C PRO A 83 -3.54 -19.91 -33.71
N VAL A 84 -3.73 -19.17 -32.63
CA VAL A 84 -2.77 -18.16 -32.16
C VAL A 84 -2.03 -18.70 -30.95
N SER A 85 -0.76 -19.04 -31.15
CA SER A 85 0.13 -19.64 -30.14
C SER A 85 1.11 -18.62 -29.55
N ILE A 86 1.16 -18.54 -28.22
CA ILE A 86 2.00 -17.61 -27.46
C ILE A 86 2.85 -18.38 -26.44
N PRO A 87 4.20 -18.37 -26.55
CA PRO A 87 5.01 -18.00 -27.72
C PRO A 87 4.89 -19.03 -28.85
N SER A 88 5.27 -18.66 -30.07
CA SER A 88 5.14 -19.54 -31.25
C SER A 88 6.02 -20.79 -31.19
N ALA A 89 7.13 -20.74 -30.45
CA ALA A 89 7.97 -21.91 -30.18
C ALA A 89 7.70 -22.36 -28.74
N ARG A 90 7.01 -23.50 -28.57
CA ARG A 90 6.50 -24.04 -27.29
C ARG A 90 5.41 -23.15 -26.68
N PRO A 91 4.18 -23.20 -27.23
CA PRO A 91 3.07 -22.39 -26.73
C PRO A 91 2.79 -22.65 -25.26
N PHE A 92 2.69 -21.58 -24.48
CA PHE A 92 2.07 -21.65 -23.15
C PHE A 92 0.56 -21.50 -23.28
N ILE A 93 0.11 -20.67 -24.23
CA ILE A 93 -1.29 -20.38 -24.48
C ILE A 93 -1.54 -20.54 -25.98
N THR A 94 -2.52 -21.36 -26.35
CA THR A 94 -3.03 -21.47 -27.73
C THR A 94 -4.50 -21.08 -27.72
N LEU A 95 -4.85 -20.12 -28.59
CA LEU A 95 -6.22 -19.74 -28.87
C LEU A 95 -6.63 -20.40 -30.17
N ASP A 96 -7.55 -21.37 -30.14
CA ASP A 96 -8.06 -22.03 -31.34
C ASP A 96 -9.59 -22.08 -31.34
N THR A 97 -10.18 -21.27 -32.20
CA THR A 97 -11.63 -21.22 -32.43
C THR A 97 -12.05 -22.09 -33.62
N THR A 98 -11.09 -22.62 -34.38
CA THR A 98 -11.33 -23.42 -35.59
C THR A 98 -11.57 -24.89 -35.27
N GLY A 99 -11.16 -25.35 -34.08
CA GLY A 99 -11.34 -26.71 -33.60
C GLY A 99 -10.41 -27.73 -34.25
N ASN A 100 -9.27 -27.27 -34.77
CA ASN A 100 -8.34 -28.10 -35.53
C ASN A 100 -7.12 -28.57 -34.71
N GLU A 101 -6.78 -27.90 -33.60
CA GLU A 101 -5.60 -28.25 -32.81
C GLU A 101 -5.88 -29.30 -31.72
N THR A 102 -4.94 -30.23 -31.55
CA THR A 102 -4.92 -31.20 -30.45
C THR A 102 -4.04 -30.69 -29.31
N PHE A 103 -4.56 -30.82 -28.08
CA PHE A 103 -3.91 -30.34 -26.85
C PHE A 103 -2.70 -31.18 -26.44
N ASP A 104 -1.61 -31.11 -27.22
CA ASP A 104 -0.45 -31.99 -27.06
C ASP A 104 0.70 -31.34 -26.30
N THR A 105 1.02 -30.08 -26.59
CA THR A 105 2.23 -29.42 -26.05
C THR A 105 1.98 -28.13 -25.27
N GLU A 106 0.79 -27.56 -25.35
CA GLU A 106 0.46 -26.31 -24.68
C GLU A 106 0.03 -26.48 -23.22
N THR A 107 0.27 -25.43 -22.44
CA THR A 107 -0.17 -25.38 -21.02
C THR A 107 -1.65 -24.98 -20.92
N LEU A 108 -2.15 -24.18 -21.85
CA LEU A 108 -3.51 -23.66 -21.87
C LEU A 108 -4.05 -23.60 -23.30
N LEU A 109 -5.17 -24.26 -23.58
CA LEU A 109 -5.91 -24.18 -24.84
C LEU A 109 -7.27 -23.55 -24.60
N ILE A 110 -7.54 -22.43 -25.25
CA ILE A 110 -8.82 -21.72 -25.16
C ILE A 110 -9.54 -21.92 -26.50
N THR A 111 -10.69 -22.60 -26.45
CA THR A 111 -11.58 -22.80 -27.61
C THR A 111 -12.84 -21.95 -27.47
N ASN A 112 -13.79 -22.05 -28.41
CA ASN A 112 -15.09 -21.38 -28.29
C ASN A 112 -15.97 -21.95 -27.16
N THR A 113 -15.71 -23.18 -26.73
CA THR A 113 -16.63 -23.91 -25.84
C THR A 113 -16.02 -24.30 -24.51
N HIS A 114 -14.69 -24.28 -24.39
CA HIS A 114 -13.98 -24.68 -23.18
C HIS A 114 -12.54 -24.17 -23.16
N ILE A 115 -12.00 -24.09 -21.94
CA ILE A 115 -10.60 -23.86 -21.63
C ILE A 115 -10.02 -25.19 -21.12
N GLN A 116 -9.03 -25.74 -21.83
CA GLN A 116 -8.23 -26.88 -21.38
C GLN A 116 -6.92 -26.38 -20.77
N TYR A 117 -6.47 -27.00 -19.68
CA TYR A 117 -5.16 -26.72 -19.07
C TYR A 117 -4.39 -28.02 -18.77
N ASN A 118 -3.07 -27.95 -18.93
CA ASN A 118 -2.10 -29.03 -18.64
C ASN A 118 -0.95 -28.43 -17.83
N LEU A 119 -1.07 -28.52 -16.50
CA LEU A 119 -0.06 -28.06 -15.56
C LEU A 119 0.76 -29.26 -15.05
N GLY A 120 1.26 -30.08 -15.99
CA GLY A 120 2.11 -31.25 -15.72
C GLY A 120 1.33 -32.41 -15.11
N SER A 121 1.05 -32.37 -13.80
CA SER A 121 0.32 -33.42 -13.08
C SER A 121 -1.19 -33.16 -12.96
N ARG A 122 -1.65 -31.99 -13.41
CA ARG A 122 -3.06 -31.58 -13.34
C ARG A 122 -3.54 -31.17 -14.72
N ASN A 123 -4.43 -31.99 -15.27
CA ASN A 123 -5.12 -31.71 -16.52
C ASN A 123 -6.60 -31.47 -16.22
N GLY A 124 -7.19 -30.49 -16.87
CA GLY A 124 -8.62 -30.20 -16.69
C GLY A 124 -9.20 -29.49 -17.90
N THR A 125 -10.51 -29.66 -18.08
CA THR A 125 -11.31 -28.97 -19.09
C THR A 125 -12.40 -28.20 -18.36
N VAL A 126 -12.46 -26.90 -18.59
CA VAL A 126 -13.48 -25.99 -18.04
C VAL A 126 -14.34 -25.54 -19.21
N ALA A 127 -15.59 -25.99 -19.29
CA ALA A 127 -16.49 -25.49 -20.32
C ALA A 127 -16.70 -23.97 -20.15
N LEU A 128 -16.59 -23.22 -21.25
CA LEU A 128 -16.96 -21.80 -21.35
C LEU A 128 -18.47 -21.59 -21.35
N LYS A 129 -19.26 -22.68 -21.34
CA LYS A 129 -20.70 -22.59 -21.12
C LYS A 129 -20.96 -21.85 -19.81
N GLU A 130 -21.96 -20.97 -19.88
CA GLU A 130 -22.59 -20.23 -18.79
C GLU A 130 -22.25 -20.82 -17.41
N TYR A 131 -21.23 -20.25 -16.75
CA TYR A 131 -20.88 -20.66 -15.40
C TYR A 131 -22.01 -20.17 -14.50
N ASP A 132 -22.86 -21.09 -14.04
CA ASP A 132 -23.91 -20.76 -13.10
C ASP A 132 -23.29 -20.55 -11.72
N PHE A 133 -22.97 -19.29 -11.42
CA PHE A 133 -22.48 -18.83 -10.11
C PHE A 133 -23.42 -19.22 -8.97
N THR A 134 -24.70 -19.52 -9.25
CA THR A 134 -25.65 -19.96 -8.24
C THR A 134 -25.46 -21.41 -7.83
N SER A 135 -24.89 -22.26 -8.70
CA SER A 135 -24.73 -23.69 -8.47
C SER A 135 -23.58 -24.04 -7.51
N ASP A 136 -22.51 -23.24 -7.49
CA ASP A 136 -21.34 -23.47 -6.62
C ASP A 136 -20.84 -22.18 -5.94
N ARG A 137 -21.76 -21.50 -5.24
CA ARG A 137 -21.51 -20.22 -4.55
C ARG A 137 -20.32 -20.29 -3.59
N LYS A 138 -20.18 -21.40 -2.87
CA LYS A 138 -19.09 -21.60 -1.90
C LYS A 138 -17.73 -21.64 -2.60
N LEU A 139 -17.65 -22.28 -3.77
CA LEU A 139 -16.43 -22.32 -4.56
C LEU A 139 -16.10 -20.93 -5.11
N THR A 140 -17.09 -20.24 -5.68
CA THR A 140 -16.93 -18.87 -6.21
C THR A 140 -16.41 -17.91 -5.13
N SER A 141 -17.08 -17.86 -3.97
CA SER A 141 -16.71 -16.98 -2.86
C SER A 141 -15.28 -17.27 -2.37
N ARG A 142 -14.88 -18.55 -2.29
CA ARG A 142 -13.50 -18.94 -1.96
C ARG A 142 -12.50 -18.51 -3.04
N MET A 143 -12.85 -18.62 -4.32
CA MET A 143 -11.99 -18.18 -5.41
C MET A 143 -11.79 -16.67 -5.38
N VAL A 144 -12.88 -15.89 -5.25
CA VAL A 144 -12.84 -14.43 -5.13
C VAL A 144 -12.00 -14.00 -3.93
N LEU A 145 -12.23 -14.61 -2.76
CA LEU A 145 -11.44 -14.34 -1.56
C LEU A 145 -9.97 -14.71 -1.77
N GLY A 146 -9.68 -15.83 -2.44
CA GLY A 146 -8.34 -16.24 -2.81
C GLY A 146 -7.63 -15.21 -3.70
N VAL A 147 -8.32 -14.66 -4.71
CA VAL A 147 -7.79 -13.59 -5.56
C VAL A 147 -7.53 -12.33 -4.74
N ILE A 148 -8.45 -11.92 -3.87
CA ILE A 148 -8.29 -10.74 -3.01
C ILE A 148 -7.06 -10.91 -2.10
N VAL A 149 -6.93 -12.05 -1.42
CA VAL A 149 -5.78 -12.34 -0.54
C VAL A 149 -4.47 -12.38 -1.32
N PHE A 150 -4.49 -12.89 -2.56
CA PHE A 150 -3.31 -12.92 -3.43
C PHE A 150 -2.89 -11.53 -3.92
N LEU A 151 -3.85 -10.63 -4.21
CA LEU A 151 -3.58 -9.26 -4.63
C LEU A 151 -3.17 -8.34 -3.48
N LEU A 152 -3.56 -8.68 -2.24
CA LEU A 152 -3.34 -7.84 -1.06
C LEU A 152 -1.87 -7.45 -0.84
N PRO A 153 -0.86 -8.35 -0.92
CA PRO A 153 0.54 -7.97 -0.82
C PRO A 153 0.98 -6.93 -1.86
N SER A 154 0.55 -7.08 -3.11
CA SER A 154 0.86 -6.13 -4.20
C SER A 154 0.23 -4.76 -3.94
N VAL A 155 -1.01 -4.75 -3.48
CA VAL A 155 -1.72 -3.53 -3.10
C VAL A 155 -1.01 -2.84 -1.91
N PHE A 156 -0.64 -3.59 -0.87
CA PHE A 156 0.11 -3.06 0.27
C PHE A 156 1.46 -2.48 -0.14
N TRP A 157 2.18 -3.15 -1.03
CA TRP A 157 3.45 -2.66 -1.55
C TRP A 157 3.31 -1.37 -2.35
N PHE A 158 2.29 -1.30 -3.23
CA PHE A 158 1.97 -0.10 -3.98
C PHE A 158 1.65 1.08 -3.05
N TYR A 159 0.78 0.87 -2.06
CA TYR A 159 0.45 1.90 -1.08
C TYR A 159 1.66 2.29 -0.23
N TYR A 160 2.50 1.34 0.17
CA TYR A 160 3.74 1.64 0.89
C TYR A 160 4.61 2.64 0.14
N ILE A 161 4.85 2.41 -1.16
CA ILE A 161 5.64 3.32 -2.01
C ILE A 161 4.94 4.68 -2.15
N ALA A 162 3.63 4.68 -2.40
CA ALA A 162 2.86 5.92 -2.56
C ALA A 162 2.94 6.81 -1.30
N TYR A 163 2.73 6.23 -0.11
CA TYR A 163 2.85 6.95 1.16
C TYR A 163 4.29 7.35 1.47
N PHE A 164 5.29 6.52 1.13
CA PHE A 164 6.69 6.87 1.28
C PHE A 164 7.04 8.13 0.50
N ILE A 165 6.70 8.18 -0.79
CA ILE A 165 6.92 9.34 -1.66
C ILE A 165 6.18 10.56 -1.11
N LYS A 166 4.90 10.40 -0.76
CA LYS A 166 4.07 11.47 -0.18
C LYS A 166 4.76 12.14 1.01
N TYR A 167 5.18 11.36 2.00
CA TYR A 167 5.77 11.91 3.21
C TYR A 167 7.18 12.47 2.99
N VAL A 168 7.97 11.89 2.08
CA VAL A 168 9.26 12.48 1.68
C VAL A 168 9.07 13.89 1.13
N ILE A 169 8.05 14.11 0.30
CA ILE A 169 7.71 15.45 -0.22
C ILE A 169 7.33 16.39 0.93
N ILE A 170 6.47 15.97 1.87
CA ILE A 170 6.08 16.80 3.03
C ILE A 170 7.31 17.18 3.87
N ILE A 171 8.18 16.21 4.17
CA ILE A 171 9.38 16.41 4.98
C ILE A 171 10.34 17.38 4.26
N ALA A 172 10.53 17.22 2.95
CA ALA A 172 11.38 18.10 2.14
C ALA A 172 10.86 19.54 2.15
N ILE A 173 9.57 19.76 1.87
CA ILE A 173 8.95 21.09 1.87
C ILE A 173 9.03 21.72 3.27
N THR A 174 8.63 20.98 4.29
CA THR A 174 8.57 21.49 5.68
C THR A 174 9.96 21.79 6.23
N SER A 175 10.96 20.97 5.91
CA SER A 175 12.35 21.21 6.30
C SER A 175 12.92 22.47 5.65
N LEU A 176 12.69 22.68 4.35
CA LEU A 176 13.14 23.89 3.65
C LEU A 176 12.45 25.15 4.17
N VAL A 177 11.12 25.13 4.27
CA VAL A 177 10.34 26.27 4.78
C VAL A 177 10.70 26.57 6.23
N GLY A 178 10.75 25.55 7.08
CA GLY A 178 11.10 25.72 8.49
C GLY A 178 12.53 26.19 8.72
N PHE A 179 13.49 25.75 7.90
CA PHE A 179 14.85 26.26 7.92
C PHE A 179 14.89 27.75 7.58
N ALA A 180 14.17 28.18 6.53
CA ALA A 180 14.08 29.60 6.17
C ALA A 180 13.47 30.43 7.32
N PHE A 181 12.36 29.97 7.93
CA PHE A 181 11.77 30.64 9.09
C PHE A 181 12.69 30.67 10.30
N ALA A 182 13.41 29.58 10.59
CA ALA A 182 14.38 29.52 11.67
C ALA A 182 15.51 30.55 11.47
N ARG A 183 15.99 30.71 10.23
CA ARG A 183 16.99 31.73 9.87
C ARG A 183 16.46 33.15 10.04
N LEU A 184 15.21 33.42 9.65
CA LEU A 184 14.57 34.72 9.87
C LEU A 184 14.45 35.06 11.38
N MET A 185 14.19 34.05 12.21
CA MET A 185 14.12 34.20 13.67
C MET A 185 15.49 34.26 14.38
N ARG A 186 16.60 34.27 13.64
CA ARG A 186 17.98 34.23 14.17
C ARG A 186 18.28 32.98 15.01
N ASN A 187 17.57 31.88 14.78
CA ASN A 187 17.91 30.59 15.36
C ASN A 187 19.10 29.99 14.59
N ALA A 188 20.13 29.52 15.29
CA ALA A 188 21.34 28.95 14.67
C ALA A 188 21.19 27.44 14.38
N ILE A 189 20.11 27.08 13.67
CA ILE A 189 19.82 25.71 13.25
C ILE A 189 20.44 25.45 11.88
N GLU A 190 21.04 24.27 11.71
CA GLU A 190 21.53 23.81 10.41
C GLU A 190 20.42 23.14 9.59
N LEU A 191 20.52 23.18 8.25
CA LEU A 191 19.54 22.52 7.38
C LEU A 191 19.45 21.01 7.68
N LYS A 192 20.59 20.37 7.99
CA LYS A 192 20.65 18.97 8.43
C LYS A 192 19.74 18.72 9.64
N GLU A 193 19.86 19.53 10.68
CA GLU A 193 19.05 19.41 11.89
C GLU A 193 17.56 19.62 11.59
N SER A 194 17.23 20.60 10.74
CA SER A 194 15.86 20.86 10.30
C SER A 194 15.25 19.65 9.59
N ILE A 195 16.00 18.99 8.69
CA ILE A 195 15.58 17.75 8.00
C ILE A 195 15.38 16.62 9.01
N VAL A 196 16.32 16.41 9.92
CA VAL A 196 16.24 15.34 10.93
C VAL A 196 15.04 15.53 11.86
N ILE A 197 14.79 16.77 12.31
CA ILE A 197 13.61 17.11 13.11
C ILE A 197 12.33 16.86 12.29
N ALA A 198 12.29 17.27 11.02
CA ALA A 198 11.15 17.01 10.12
C ALA A 198 10.86 15.52 9.95
N ILE A 199 11.89 14.67 9.85
CA ILE A 199 11.72 13.21 9.76
C ILE A 199 11.14 12.64 11.06
N TYR A 200 11.70 12.98 12.22
CA TYR A 200 11.22 12.42 13.49
C TYR A 200 9.81 12.92 13.85
N THR A 201 9.49 14.18 13.58
CA THR A 201 8.16 14.77 13.82
C THR A 201 7.10 14.12 12.93
N ALA A 202 7.46 13.63 11.75
CA ALA A 202 6.54 12.89 10.87
C ALA A 202 5.99 11.61 11.52
N THR A 203 6.60 11.12 12.61
CA THR A 203 6.10 9.94 13.36
C THR A 203 4.64 10.04 13.75
N ALA A 204 4.23 11.16 14.35
CA ALA A 204 2.85 11.33 14.80
C ALA A 204 1.87 11.32 13.62
N MET A 205 2.22 12.01 12.53
CA MET A 205 1.40 12.08 11.32
C MET A 205 1.30 10.74 10.60
N VAL A 206 2.42 10.05 10.40
CA VAL A 206 2.47 8.75 9.72
C VAL A 206 1.65 7.70 10.46
N ILE A 207 1.83 7.60 11.79
CA ILE A 207 1.07 6.63 12.60
C ILE A 207 -0.40 6.98 12.56
N LEU A 208 -0.77 8.23 12.81
CA LEU A 208 -2.16 8.64 12.83
C LEU A 208 -2.82 8.35 11.49
N GLU A 209 -2.25 8.84 10.38
CA GLU A 209 -2.88 8.75 9.06
C GLU A 209 -2.91 7.32 8.50
N ILE A 210 -1.85 6.51 8.66
CA ILE A 210 -1.85 5.13 8.15
C ILE A 210 -2.73 4.22 9.02
N SER A 211 -2.67 4.34 10.35
CA SER A 211 -3.47 3.48 11.23
C SER A 211 -4.97 3.79 11.13
N THR A 212 -5.37 5.03 10.84
CA THR A 212 -6.78 5.39 10.64
C THR A 212 -7.40 4.85 9.36
N ILE A 213 -6.58 4.42 8.38
CA ILE A 213 -7.07 3.76 7.16
C ILE A 213 -7.91 2.53 7.52
N ALA A 214 -7.44 1.74 8.48
CA ALA A 214 -8.07 0.50 8.90
C ALA A 214 -9.41 0.68 9.63
N PHE A 215 -9.78 1.92 9.98
CA PHE A 215 -11.03 2.23 10.67
C PHE A 215 -11.98 3.06 9.79
N PHE A 216 -11.64 3.26 8.51
CA PHE A 216 -12.33 4.19 7.60
C PHE A 216 -12.48 5.63 8.15
N LEU A 217 -11.71 5.98 9.18
CA LEU A 217 -11.78 7.28 9.86
C LEU A 217 -11.20 8.40 9.02
N ASN A 218 -10.62 8.08 7.85
CA ASN A 218 -10.11 9.07 6.90
C ASN A 218 -11.16 10.12 6.53
N HIS A 219 -12.44 9.77 6.50
CA HIS A 219 -13.54 10.73 6.25
C HIS A 219 -13.63 11.82 7.32
N PHE A 220 -13.32 11.50 8.58
CA PHE A 220 -13.35 12.45 9.69
C PHE A 220 -12.09 13.31 9.80
N LEU A 221 -11.03 12.95 9.08
CA LEU A 221 -9.73 13.62 9.14
C LEU A 221 -9.63 14.90 8.28
N LEU A 222 -10.75 15.38 7.74
CA LEU A 222 -10.85 16.52 6.82
C LEU A 222 -9.82 16.39 5.69
N ILE A 223 -10.17 15.60 4.68
CA ILE A 223 -9.29 15.33 3.55
C ILE A 223 -9.14 16.59 2.70
N TYR A 224 -7.92 17.10 2.61
CA TYR A 224 -7.53 18.10 1.64
C TYR A 224 -6.71 17.44 0.52
N SER A 225 -7.11 17.62 -0.74
CA SER A 225 -6.45 17.02 -1.91
C SER A 225 -5.97 18.10 -2.89
N PRO A 226 -4.88 18.82 -2.57
CA PRO A 226 -4.38 19.91 -3.41
C PRO A 226 -3.73 19.42 -4.72
N PHE A 227 -3.33 18.15 -4.76
CA PHE A 227 -2.68 17.51 -5.90
C PHE A 227 -3.40 16.20 -6.23
N LEU A 228 -3.57 15.90 -7.52
CA LEU A 228 -4.26 14.71 -8.05
C LEU A 228 -3.85 13.44 -7.28
N GLY A 229 -4.72 13.01 -6.35
CA GLY A 229 -4.59 11.76 -5.60
C GLY A 229 -3.81 11.82 -4.27
N ILE A 230 -3.28 12.98 -3.87
CA ILE A 230 -2.57 13.11 -2.57
C ILE A 230 -3.50 13.74 -1.54
N ASN A 231 -4.15 12.89 -0.77
CA ASN A 231 -5.01 13.29 0.34
C ASN A 231 -4.18 13.53 1.60
N PHE A 232 -4.40 14.66 2.28
CA PHE A 232 -3.78 14.95 3.57
C PHE A 232 -4.84 15.06 4.66
N SER A 233 -4.59 14.41 5.80
CA SER A 233 -5.31 14.69 7.04
C SER A 233 -4.87 16.05 7.60
N LEU A 234 -5.78 17.03 7.66
CA LEU A 234 -5.48 18.33 8.27
C LEU A 234 -5.11 18.20 9.76
N VAL A 235 -5.73 17.25 10.46
CA VAL A 235 -5.44 16.96 11.87
C VAL A 235 -4.01 16.44 12.03
N ALA A 236 -3.64 15.43 11.23
CA ALA A 236 -2.29 14.85 11.27
C ALA A 236 -1.22 15.89 10.90
N LEU A 237 -1.48 16.68 9.86
CA LEU A 237 -0.59 17.75 9.41
C LEU A 237 -0.43 18.84 10.47
N THR A 238 -1.51 19.22 11.16
CA THR A 238 -1.45 20.23 12.22
C THR A 238 -0.61 19.75 13.40
N ILE A 239 -0.81 18.50 13.84
CA ILE A 239 0.00 17.90 14.91
C ILE A 239 1.47 17.85 14.49
N TYR A 240 1.75 17.42 13.26
CA TYR A 240 3.09 17.40 12.69
C TYR A 240 3.76 18.78 12.72
N LEU A 241 3.09 19.81 12.19
CA LEU A 241 3.62 21.17 12.15
C LEU A 241 3.85 21.73 13.56
N ALA A 242 2.94 21.48 14.50
CA ALA A 242 3.10 21.92 15.89
C ALA A 242 4.32 21.28 16.57
N LEU A 243 4.50 19.96 16.41
CA LEU A 243 5.67 19.25 16.92
C LEU A 243 6.95 19.73 16.25
N TYR A 244 6.92 19.96 14.93
CA TYR A 244 8.04 20.43 14.15
C TYR A 244 8.51 21.82 14.57
N VAL A 245 7.60 22.81 14.62
CA VAL A 245 7.91 24.18 15.06
C VAL A 245 8.50 24.16 16.48
N THR A 246 7.93 23.35 17.37
CA THR A 246 8.45 23.20 18.74
C THR A 246 9.86 22.60 18.75
N GLY A 247 10.11 21.56 17.94
CA GLY A 247 11.41 20.91 17.82
C GLY A 247 12.49 21.84 17.28
N VAL A 248 12.17 22.57 16.21
CA VAL A 248 13.05 23.59 15.64
C VAL A 248 13.39 24.63 16.71
N ARG A 249 12.40 25.20 17.41
CA ARG A 249 12.64 26.20 18.47
C ARG A 249 13.55 25.67 19.59
N LEU A 250 13.33 24.44 20.04
CA LEU A 250 14.13 23.82 21.11
C LEU A 250 15.56 23.53 20.68
N ALA A 251 15.77 23.05 19.45
CA ALA A 251 17.11 22.80 18.90
C ALA A 251 17.89 24.11 18.71
N GLY A 252 17.24 25.15 18.16
CA GLY A 252 17.90 26.43 17.89
C GLY A 252 18.34 27.23 19.12
N ASN A 253 17.69 27.04 20.27
CA ASN A 253 18.10 27.69 21.52
C ASN A 253 19.41 27.12 22.09
N ARG A 254 19.81 25.91 21.69
CA ARG A 254 21.04 25.27 22.19
C ARG A 254 22.29 25.83 21.53
N SER A 255 22.23 26.13 20.24
CA SER A 255 23.39 26.60 19.47
C SER A 255 23.84 28.03 19.85
N LEU A 256 23.06 28.73 20.69
CA LEU A 256 23.39 30.04 21.23
C LEU A 256 24.19 29.98 22.54
N LYS A 257 24.33 28.79 23.15
CA LYS A 257 25.12 28.54 24.36
C LYS A 257 26.46 27.94 24.00
#